data_AF-A0A0U3LQQ9-F1
#
_entry.id   AF-A0A0U3LQQ9-F1
#
_cell.length_a   1.000
_cell.length_b   1.000
_cell.length_c   1.000
_cell.angle_alpha   90.00
_cell.angle_beta   90.00
_cell.angle_gamma   90.00
#
_symmetry.space_group_name_H-M   'P 1'
#
loop_
_entity.id
_entity.type
_entity.pdbx_description
1 polymer ?
#
loop_
_entity_poly.entity_id
_entity_poly.type
_entity_poly.pdbx_seq_one_letter_code
_entity_poly.pdbx_strand_id
1 'polypeptide(L)'
;MSAQLKILAINGSERDGNTADVLRHAARVAENRGVDFEAVDLRSIRMERCGPCGDCNDRPVACTLADGVPEVVAKMVAADGIIFAAPVHGFGTASLMQTFIERAGVGYLRFDRPLSNKVAGIISVARRYSAGEVWAQLTVNALLNRMILVGSGFPATVHALHRGDALKDEEGLTNVSRLVERMTDMIELLDEHRRLTGRSDVLASNEVNERVGLALNELQAQP
;
A
#
# COMPACT_ATOMS: atom_id res chain seq x y z
N MET A 1 13.23 7.65 23.79
CA MET A 1 12.59 8.50 22.78
C MET A 1 11.74 7.56 21.93
N SER A 2 10.45 7.86 21.73
CA SER A 2 9.62 7.04 20.83
C SER A 2 10.23 7.08 19.42
N ALA A 3 10.15 5.98 18.68
CA ALA A 3 10.55 6.00 17.28
C ALA A 3 9.66 7.01 16.53
N GLN A 4 10.24 7.73 15.56
CA GLN A 4 9.48 8.68 14.75
C GLN A 4 8.49 7.90 13.88
N LEU A 5 7.20 8.28 13.93
CA LEU A 5 6.15 7.68 13.13
C LEU A 5 6.45 7.85 11.64
N LYS A 6 6.12 6.83 10.83
CA LYS A 6 6.47 6.82 9.41
C LYS A 6 5.33 6.37 8.49
N ILE A 7 5.13 7.11 7.41
CA ILE A 7 4.29 6.73 6.27
C ILE A 7 5.17 6.42 5.06
N LEU A 8 4.99 5.25 4.47
CA LEU A 8 5.63 4.85 3.21
C LEU A 8 4.63 4.93 2.06
N ALA A 9 4.90 5.75 1.06
CA ALA A 9 4.13 5.78 -0.17
C ALA A 9 4.79 4.92 -1.27
N ILE A 10 4.01 4.06 -1.90
CA ILE A 10 4.40 3.30 -3.07
C ILE A 10 3.89 4.03 -4.31
N ASN A 11 4.80 4.61 -5.09
CA ASN A 11 4.49 5.32 -6.32
C ASN A 11 4.52 4.36 -7.52
N GLY A 12 3.34 4.05 -8.05
CA GLY A 12 3.14 3.19 -9.21
C GLY A 12 3.32 3.88 -10.56
N SER A 13 3.67 5.16 -10.59
CA SER A 13 3.88 5.87 -11.85
C SER A 13 5.21 5.50 -12.50
N GLU A 14 5.19 5.37 -13.82
CA GLU A 14 6.37 5.18 -14.65
C GLU A 14 7.19 6.48 -14.79
N ARG A 15 6.72 7.61 -14.24
CA ARG A 15 7.27 8.95 -14.48
C ARG A 15 7.29 9.79 -13.21
N ASP A 16 8.16 10.81 -13.21
CA ASP A 16 8.11 11.91 -12.24
C ASP A 16 7.13 12.96 -12.78
N GLY A 17 5.87 12.80 -12.42
CA GLY A 17 4.79 13.66 -12.87
C GLY A 17 3.66 13.71 -11.84
N ASN A 18 2.43 13.75 -12.32
CA ASN A 18 1.25 14.04 -11.51
C ASN A 18 1.12 13.18 -10.24
N THR A 19 1.34 11.86 -10.30
CA THR A 19 1.32 11.01 -9.09
C THR A 19 2.42 11.38 -8.10
N ALA A 20 3.64 11.67 -8.58
CA ALA A 20 4.74 12.13 -7.73
C ALA A 20 4.46 13.53 -7.15
N ASP A 21 3.84 14.43 -7.91
CA ASP A 21 3.40 15.75 -7.42
C ASP A 21 2.38 15.63 -6.28
N VAL A 22 1.41 14.73 -6.42
CA VAL A 22 0.41 14.43 -5.36
C VAL A 22 1.09 13.84 -4.14
N LEU A 23 2.05 12.93 -4.31
CA LEU A 23 2.81 12.37 -3.18
C LEU A 23 3.69 13.41 -2.48
N ARG A 24 4.30 14.34 -3.22
CA ARG A 24 5.00 15.49 -2.61
C ARG A 24 4.05 16.39 -1.81
N HIS A 25 2.79 16.52 -2.25
CA HIS A 25 1.75 17.20 -1.47
C HIS A 25 1.39 16.44 -0.20
N ALA A 26 1.15 15.13 -0.31
CA ALA A 26 0.89 14.26 0.84
C ALA A 26 2.04 14.30 1.86
N ALA A 27 3.29 14.28 1.40
CA ALA A 27 4.47 14.37 2.25
C ALA A 27 4.46 15.65 3.11
N ARG A 28 4.21 16.81 2.50
CA ARG A 28 4.12 18.08 3.24
C ARG A 28 3.03 18.04 4.32
N VAL A 29 1.89 17.42 4.05
CA VAL A 29 0.79 17.28 5.02
C VAL A 29 1.22 16.42 6.21
N ALA A 30 1.89 15.29 5.97
CA ALA A 30 2.42 14.41 7.01
C ALA A 30 3.55 15.07 7.83
N GLU A 31 4.51 15.72 7.16
CA GLU A 31 5.66 16.39 7.77
C GLU A 31 5.22 17.55 8.68
N ASN A 32 4.17 18.29 8.32
CA ASN A 32 3.59 19.33 9.18
C ASN A 32 3.03 18.79 10.50
N ARG A 33 2.76 17.47 10.59
CA ARG A 33 2.36 16.77 11.81
C ARG A 33 3.53 16.05 12.50
N GLY A 34 4.75 16.18 11.98
CA GLY A 34 5.95 15.53 12.52
C GLY A 34 6.09 14.04 12.15
N VAL A 35 5.28 13.55 11.20
CA VAL A 35 5.35 12.17 10.69
C VAL A 35 6.33 12.12 9.52
N ASP A 36 7.28 11.17 9.57
CA ASP A 36 8.22 10.92 8.48
C ASP A 36 7.47 10.38 7.25
N PHE A 37 7.88 10.82 6.06
CA PHE A 37 7.25 10.41 4.82
C PHE A 37 8.30 10.02 3.78
N GLU A 38 8.24 8.78 3.31
CA GLU A 38 9.10 8.28 2.24
C GLU A 38 8.26 7.85 1.05
N ALA A 39 8.64 8.25 -0.17
CA ALA A 39 8.06 7.73 -1.40
C ALA A 39 9.05 6.78 -2.11
N VAL A 40 8.62 5.54 -2.36
CA VAL A 40 9.34 4.57 -3.18
C VAL A 40 8.78 4.61 -4.59
N ASP A 41 9.62 5.05 -5.53
CA ASP A 41 9.32 5.09 -6.95
C ASP A 41 9.50 3.69 -7.58
N LEU A 42 8.41 2.98 -7.87
CA LEU A 42 8.50 1.63 -8.45
C LEU A 42 9.23 1.59 -9.79
N ARG A 43 9.25 2.70 -10.54
CA ARG A 43 10.02 2.85 -11.78
C ARG A 43 11.54 2.71 -11.61
N SER A 44 12.09 2.91 -10.40
CA SER A 44 13.52 2.72 -10.12
C SER A 44 13.83 1.35 -9.52
N ILE A 45 12.80 0.54 -9.26
CA ILE A 45 12.95 -0.80 -8.70
C ILE A 45 12.97 -1.81 -9.85
N ARG A 46 14.04 -2.61 -9.93
CA ARG A 46 14.03 -3.78 -10.82
C ARG A 46 13.04 -4.79 -10.25
N MET A 47 11.93 -4.99 -10.95
CA MET A 47 10.90 -5.97 -10.59
C MET A 47 10.73 -6.96 -11.72
N GLU A 48 10.89 -8.24 -11.41
CA GLU A 48 10.54 -9.30 -12.34
C GLU A 48 9.04 -9.58 -12.26
N ARG A 49 8.46 -10.12 -13.34
CA ARG A 49 7.05 -10.56 -13.33
C ARG A 49 6.91 -11.84 -12.52
N CYS A 50 5.73 -12.06 -11.94
CA CYS A 50 5.42 -13.34 -11.32
C CYS A 50 5.46 -14.46 -12.38
N GLY A 51 6.15 -15.56 -12.10
CA GLY A 51 6.28 -16.70 -12.99
C GLY A 51 5.19 -17.76 -12.81
N PRO A 52 5.13 -18.79 -13.67
CA PRO A 52 4.07 -19.80 -13.67
C PRO A 52 4.25 -20.90 -12.60
N CYS A 53 5.28 -20.82 -11.74
CA CYS A 53 5.67 -21.97 -10.91
C CYS A 53 4.60 -22.42 -9.91
N GLY A 54 3.81 -21.49 -9.37
CA GLY A 54 2.78 -21.80 -8.38
C GLY A 54 3.31 -22.17 -6.99
N ASP A 55 4.61 -22.42 -6.83
CA ASP A 55 5.29 -22.89 -5.59
C ASP A 55 4.90 -22.15 -4.30
N CYS A 56 4.53 -20.86 -4.39
CA CYS A 56 4.05 -20.06 -3.26
C CYS A 56 2.76 -20.61 -2.62
N ASN A 57 2.08 -21.54 -3.28
CA ASN A 57 0.91 -22.22 -2.76
C ASN A 57 1.27 -23.30 -1.73
N ASP A 58 2.45 -23.92 -1.88
CA ASP A 58 2.82 -25.13 -1.15
C ASP A 58 4.01 -24.92 -0.21
N ARG A 59 4.88 -23.95 -0.52
CA ARG A 59 6.05 -23.65 0.34
C ARG A 59 5.67 -22.74 1.52
N PRO A 60 6.36 -22.86 2.67
CA PRO A 60 6.14 -21.99 3.83
C PRO A 60 6.97 -20.69 3.82
N VAL A 61 7.79 -20.46 2.78
CA VAL A 61 8.78 -19.36 2.73
C VAL A 61 8.54 -18.38 1.59
N ALA A 62 9.08 -17.17 1.75
CA ALA A 62 9.04 -16.12 0.75
C ALA A 62 9.64 -16.53 -0.61
N CYS A 63 9.29 -15.78 -1.66
CA CYS A 63 9.80 -16.00 -3.00
C CYS A 63 11.32 -15.79 -3.08
N THR A 64 12.00 -16.68 -3.80
CA THR A 64 13.45 -16.67 -4.00
C THR A 64 13.89 -15.94 -5.27
N LEU A 65 12.94 -15.37 -6.03
CA LEU A 65 13.25 -14.62 -7.24
C LEU A 65 14.03 -13.34 -6.87
N ALA A 66 15.23 -13.22 -7.40
CA ALA A 66 16.14 -12.11 -7.12
C ALA A 66 15.73 -10.84 -7.87
N ASP A 67 15.00 -9.96 -7.19
CA ASP A 67 14.59 -8.64 -7.66
C ASP A 67 14.58 -7.64 -6.48
N GLY A 68 14.12 -6.42 -6.72
CA GLY A 68 14.06 -5.36 -5.71
C GLY A 68 12.80 -5.37 -4.83
N VAL A 69 11.85 -6.28 -5.06
CA VAL A 69 10.59 -6.32 -4.29
C VAL A 69 10.81 -6.61 -2.79
N PRO A 70 11.71 -7.53 -2.37
CA PRO A 70 11.97 -7.78 -0.95
C PRO A 70 12.34 -6.52 -0.16
N GLU A 71 13.13 -5.63 -0.75
CA GLU A 71 13.58 -4.40 -0.08
C GLU A 71 12.40 -3.44 0.16
N VAL A 72 11.53 -3.29 -0.85
CA VAL A 72 10.32 -2.47 -0.71
C VAL A 72 9.39 -3.06 0.36
N VAL A 73 9.22 -4.39 0.39
CA VAL A 73 8.43 -5.07 1.43
C VAL A 73 9.04 -4.84 2.82
N ALA A 74 10.36 -4.92 2.97
CA ALA A 74 11.00 -4.63 4.26
C ALA A 74 10.71 -3.20 4.74
N LYS A 75 10.73 -2.21 3.84
CA LYS A 75 10.33 -0.83 4.17
C LYS A 75 8.86 -0.73 4.55
N MET A 76 7.97 -1.45 3.87
CA MET A 76 6.54 -1.50 4.21
C MET A 76 6.32 -2.07 5.62
N VAL A 77 7.06 -3.12 6.00
CA VAL A 77 6.99 -3.72 7.34
C VAL A 77 7.49 -2.75 8.43
N ALA A 78 8.48 -1.92 8.12
CA ALA A 78 9.03 -0.95 9.06
C ALA A 78 8.15 0.31 9.25
N ALA A 79 7.26 0.64 8.31
CA ALA A 79 6.41 1.83 8.37
C ALA A 79 5.15 1.63 9.22
N ASP A 80 4.57 2.70 9.76
CA ASP A 80 3.31 2.66 10.51
C ASP A 80 2.08 2.78 9.61
N GLY A 81 2.24 3.53 8.52
CA GLY A 81 1.25 3.68 7.46
C GLY A 81 1.81 3.42 6.07
N ILE A 82 0.94 2.99 5.16
CA ILE A 82 1.29 2.74 3.76
C ILE A 82 0.29 3.43 2.85
N ILE A 83 0.79 4.18 1.87
CA ILE A 83 -0.03 4.75 0.79
C ILE A 83 0.26 4.01 -0.51
N PHE A 84 -0.77 3.49 -1.18
CA PHE A 84 -0.67 3.02 -2.55
C PHE A 84 -1.12 4.12 -3.50
N ALA A 85 -0.21 4.63 -4.34
CA ALA A 85 -0.51 5.69 -5.29
C ALA A 85 -0.25 5.23 -6.71
N ALA A 86 -1.28 5.23 -7.57
CA ALA A 86 -1.14 4.75 -8.94
C ALA A 86 -1.86 5.65 -9.96
N PRO A 87 -1.27 5.86 -11.15
CA PRO A 87 -2.01 6.42 -12.26
C PRO A 87 -2.95 5.37 -12.88
N VAL A 88 -4.00 5.86 -13.55
CA VAL A 88 -4.89 5.03 -14.37
C VAL A 88 -4.30 4.84 -15.77
N HIS A 89 -4.08 3.59 -16.17
CA HIS A 89 -3.69 3.21 -17.53
C HIS A 89 -4.67 2.15 -18.07
N GLY A 90 -5.26 2.40 -19.24
CA GLY A 90 -6.15 1.42 -19.89
C GLY A 90 -7.35 0.99 -19.03
N PHE A 91 -7.95 1.91 -18.26
CA PHE A 91 -9.04 1.66 -17.31
C PHE A 91 -8.67 0.77 -16.10
N GLY A 92 -7.38 0.50 -15.89
CA GLY A 92 -6.86 -0.23 -14.74
C GLY A 92 -5.66 0.46 -14.10
N THR A 93 -5.10 -0.17 -13.07
CA THR A 93 -3.89 0.34 -12.42
C THR A 93 -2.69 0.24 -13.37
N ALA A 94 -1.70 1.12 -13.17
CA ALA A 94 -0.45 1.06 -13.90
C ALA A 94 0.24 -0.30 -13.80
N SER A 95 0.88 -0.76 -14.87
CA SER A 95 1.49 -2.09 -14.94
C SER A 95 2.60 -2.30 -13.90
N LEU A 96 3.32 -1.25 -13.53
CA LEU A 96 4.29 -1.28 -12.44
C LEU A 96 3.63 -1.58 -11.09
N MET A 97 2.53 -0.90 -10.77
CA MET A 97 1.78 -1.15 -9.55
C MET A 97 1.17 -2.56 -9.55
N GLN A 98 0.58 -2.98 -10.67
CA GLN A 98 0.02 -4.34 -10.79
C GLN A 98 1.09 -5.41 -10.55
N THR A 99 2.25 -5.28 -11.21
CA THR A 99 3.39 -6.19 -11.03
C THR A 99 3.83 -6.20 -9.57
N PHE A 100 3.94 -5.04 -8.94
CA PHE A 100 4.35 -4.93 -7.55
C PHE A 100 3.37 -5.63 -6.60
N ILE A 101 2.06 -5.39 -6.69
CA ILE A 101 1.09 -5.99 -5.76
C ILE A 101 0.99 -7.52 -5.94
N GLU A 102 1.17 -8.02 -7.16
CA GLU A 102 1.26 -9.47 -7.42
C GLU A 102 2.50 -10.06 -6.76
N ARG A 103 3.67 -9.46 -7.01
CA ARG A 103 4.95 -9.92 -6.46
C ARG A 103 5.00 -9.83 -4.94
N ALA A 104 4.63 -8.69 -4.37
CA ALA A 104 4.59 -8.44 -2.93
C ALA A 104 3.58 -9.39 -2.26
N GLY A 105 2.36 -9.46 -2.79
CA GLY A 105 1.26 -10.24 -2.22
C GLY A 105 1.57 -11.72 -2.08
N VAL A 106 1.70 -12.43 -3.21
CA VAL A 106 1.91 -13.89 -3.15
C VAL A 106 3.34 -14.28 -2.82
N GLY A 107 4.30 -13.39 -3.10
CA GLY A 107 5.71 -13.66 -2.87
C GLY A 107 6.17 -13.44 -1.43
N TYR A 108 5.51 -12.56 -0.66
CA TYR A 108 6.03 -12.13 0.64
C TYR A 108 4.93 -11.89 1.69
N LEU A 109 3.84 -11.19 1.35
CA LEU A 109 2.88 -10.70 2.36
C LEU A 109 1.88 -11.76 2.83
N ARG A 110 1.64 -12.82 2.06
CA ARG A 110 0.62 -13.84 2.36
C ARG A 110 0.97 -14.79 3.51
N PHE A 111 2.24 -14.90 3.91
CA PHE A 111 2.69 -15.95 4.82
C PHE A 111 2.32 -15.62 6.27
N ASP A 112 2.74 -14.45 6.75
CA ASP A 112 2.59 -13.98 8.12
C ASP A 112 1.72 -12.71 8.23
N ARG A 113 1.21 -12.20 7.10
CA ARG A 113 0.39 -10.98 7.02
C ARG A 113 1.05 -9.83 7.80
N PRO A 114 2.29 -9.44 7.45
CA PRO A 114 3.12 -8.56 8.28
C PRO A 114 2.65 -7.09 8.23
N LEU A 115 1.69 -6.78 7.37
CA LEU A 115 1.05 -5.46 7.27
C LEU A 115 -0.26 -5.37 8.07
N SER A 116 -0.64 -6.44 8.78
CA SER A 116 -1.83 -6.42 9.62
C SER A 116 -1.81 -5.22 10.56
N ASN A 117 -2.93 -4.51 10.65
CA ASN A 117 -3.13 -3.33 11.49
C ASN A 117 -2.28 -2.09 11.12
N LYS A 118 -1.51 -2.10 10.03
CA LYS A 118 -0.93 -0.87 9.48
C LYS A 118 -2.02 -0.02 8.86
N VAL A 119 -1.89 1.29 8.94
CA VAL A 119 -2.88 2.22 8.38
C VAL A 119 -2.66 2.36 6.88
N ALA A 120 -3.73 2.21 6.08
CA ALA A 120 -3.67 2.25 4.63
C ALA A 120 -4.32 3.50 4.06
N GLY A 121 -3.67 4.09 3.06
CA GLY A 121 -4.22 5.14 2.19
C GLY A 121 -4.11 4.75 0.72
N ILE A 122 -5.09 5.17 -0.07
CA ILE A 122 -5.11 4.89 -1.51
C ILE A 122 -5.31 6.20 -2.25
N ILE A 123 -4.42 6.46 -3.22
CA ILE A 123 -4.47 7.63 -4.10
C ILE A 123 -4.49 7.14 -5.55
N SER A 124 -5.46 7.60 -6.33
CA SER A 124 -5.52 7.31 -7.77
C SER A 124 -5.42 8.60 -8.56
N VAL A 125 -4.60 8.61 -9.62
CA VAL A 125 -4.46 9.78 -10.50
C VAL A 125 -4.94 9.43 -11.90
N ALA A 126 -5.92 10.15 -12.42
CA ALA A 126 -6.53 9.86 -13.71
C ALA A 126 -6.69 11.12 -14.55
N ARG A 127 -6.85 10.98 -15.86
CA ARG A 127 -7.32 12.12 -16.68
C ARG A 127 -8.81 12.40 -16.43
N ARG A 128 -9.65 11.36 -16.46
CA ARG A 128 -11.12 11.50 -16.49
C ARG A 128 -11.88 10.28 -16.00
N TYR A 129 -11.43 9.07 -16.33
CA TYR A 129 -12.17 7.83 -16.06
C TYR A 129 -11.34 6.89 -15.19
N SER A 130 -12.04 5.94 -14.56
CA SER A 130 -11.47 4.82 -13.81
C SER A 130 -10.61 5.14 -12.59
N ALA A 131 -10.65 6.39 -12.10
CA ALA A 131 -10.00 6.74 -10.84
C ALA A 131 -10.59 5.92 -9.68
N GLY A 132 -11.93 5.83 -9.62
CA GLY A 132 -12.64 5.06 -8.60
C GLY A 132 -12.35 3.56 -8.66
N GLU A 133 -12.23 2.98 -9.86
CA GLU A 133 -11.98 1.57 -10.08
C GLU A 133 -10.55 1.19 -9.69
N VAL A 134 -9.56 2.00 -10.05
CA VAL A 134 -8.17 1.81 -9.60
C VAL A 134 -8.06 2.01 -8.09
N TRP A 135 -8.74 3.02 -7.54
CA TRP A 135 -8.82 3.23 -6.10
C TRP A 135 -9.42 2.00 -5.41
N ALA A 136 -10.55 1.49 -5.90
CA ALA A 136 -11.22 0.32 -5.33
C ALA A 136 -10.35 -0.95 -5.42
N GLN A 137 -9.65 -1.16 -6.52
CA GLN A 137 -8.72 -2.28 -6.69
C GLN A 137 -7.60 -2.26 -5.63
N LEU A 138 -7.00 -1.09 -5.39
CA LEU A 138 -5.95 -0.95 -4.38
C LEU A 138 -6.51 -1.03 -2.96
N THR A 139 -7.74 -0.56 -2.75
CA THR A 139 -8.45 -0.70 -1.48
C THR A 139 -8.67 -2.17 -1.12
N VAL A 140 -9.12 -3.01 -2.06
CA VAL A 140 -9.27 -4.45 -1.79
C VAL A 140 -7.91 -5.15 -1.58
N ASN A 141 -6.83 -4.65 -2.20
CA ASN A 141 -5.48 -5.14 -1.92
C ASN A 141 -5.02 -4.80 -0.49
N ALA A 142 -5.31 -3.59 0.01
CA ALA A 142 -5.01 -3.22 1.39
C ALA A 142 -5.80 -4.09 2.39
N LEU A 143 -7.09 -4.33 2.11
CA LEU A 143 -7.95 -5.20 2.93
C LEU A 143 -7.47 -6.66 2.94
N LEU A 144 -7.04 -7.18 1.78
CA LEU A 144 -6.41 -8.51 1.69
C LEU A 144 -5.21 -8.66 2.63
N ASN A 145 -4.50 -7.57 2.90
CA ASN A 145 -3.36 -7.53 3.81
C ASN A 145 -3.73 -7.13 5.25
N ARG A 146 -5.02 -7.15 5.62
CA ARG A 146 -5.55 -6.85 6.95
C ARG A 146 -5.15 -5.46 7.48
N MET A 147 -5.01 -4.51 6.56
CA MET A 147 -4.69 -3.13 6.89
C MET A 147 -5.93 -2.38 7.36
N ILE A 148 -5.72 -1.30 8.12
CA ILE A 148 -6.78 -0.41 8.60
C ILE A 148 -6.98 0.71 7.57
N LEU A 149 -8.12 0.71 6.90
CA LEU A 149 -8.54 1.83 6.07
C LEU A 149 -9.15 2.92 6.94
N VAL A 150 -8.72 4.16 6.73
CA VAL A 150 -9.33 5.34 7.36
C VAL A 150 -10.30 6.02 6.40
N GLY A 151 -11.49 6.34 6.89
CA GLY A 151 -12.45 7.13 6.13
C GLY A 151 -12.06 8.61 6.14
N SER A 152 -11.77 9.17 4.97
CA SER A 152 -11.43 10.60 4.80
C SER A 152 -12.55 11.43 4.15
N GLY A 153 -13.73 10.82 3.96
CA GLY A 153 -14.83 11.39 3.19
C GLY A 153 -14.78 10.90 1.74
N PHE A 154 -14.60 11.82 0.79
CA PHE A 154 -14.45 11.45 -0.62
C PHE A 154 -13.13 10.70 -0.88
N PRO A 155 -13.12 9.74 -1.82
CA PRO A 155 -11.89 9.07 -2.24
C PRO A 155 -10.81 10.07 -2.68
N ALA A 156 -9.55 9.78 -2.37
CA ALA A 156 -8.41 10.58 -2.80
C ALA A 156 -8.07 10.32 -4.28
N THR A 157 -8.98 10.76 -5.16
CA THR A 157 -8.85 10.70 -6.61
C THR A 157 -8.43 12.07 -7.13
N VAL A 158 -7.37 12.13 -7.94
CA VAL A 158 -6.86 13.38 -8.52
C VAL A 158 -6.95 13.35 -10.05
N HIS A 159 -7.47 14.41 -10.64
CA HIS A 159 -7.66 14.56 -12.08
C HIS A 159 -6.56 15.41 -12.72
N ALA A 160 -5.78 14.80 -13.62
CA ALA A 160 -4.68 15.47 -14.29
C ALA A 160 -4.39 14.88 -15.68
N LEU A 161 -4.20 15.76 -16.68
CA LEU A 161 -3.84 15.36 -18.05
C LEU A 161 -2.36 15.60 -18.34
N HIS A 162 -1.92 16.85 -18.26
CA HIS A 162 -0.55 17.24 -18.52
C HIS A 162 0.27 17.25 -17.23
N ARG A 163 1.59 17.25 -17.35
CA ARG A 163 2.50 17.32 -16.19
C ARG A 163 2.20 18.60 -15.39
N GLY A 164 2.02 18.46 -14.08
CA GLY A 164 1.70 19.56 -13.17
C GLY A 164 0.21 19.89 -13.06
N ASP A 165 -0.66 19.27 -13.88
CA ASP A 165 -2.11 19.51 -13.78
C ASP A 165 -2.70 18.97 -12.47
N ALA A 166 -2.07 17.98 -11.84
CA ALA A 166 -2.51 17.48 -10.53
C ALA A 166 -2.53 18.57 -9.45
N LEU A 167 -1.66 19.57 -9.57
CA LEU A 167 -1.62 20.68 -8.62
C LEU A 167 -2.75 21.69 -8.81
N LYS A 168 -3.55 21.55 -9.88
CA LYS A 168 -4.69 22.40 -10.20
C LYS A 168 -6.03 21.78 -9.76
N ASP A 169 -6.02 20.50 -9.40
CA ASP A 169 -7.20 19.81 -8.87
C ASP A 169 -7.32 20.04 -7.36
N GLU A 170 -7.85 21.20 -7.00
CA GLU A 170 -7.98 21.63 -5.60
C GLU A 170 -8.83 20.67 -4.75
N GLU A 171 -9.89 20.10 -5.32
CA GLU A 171 -10.74 19.13 -4.63
C GLU A 171 -9.99 17.81 -4.42
N GLY A 172 -9.33 17.29 -5.46
CA GLY A 172 -8.51 16.09 -5.38
C GLY A 172 -7.40 16.23 -4.33
N LEU A 173 -6.67 17.35 -4.33
CA LEU A 173 -5.63 17.62 -3.35
C LEU A 173 -6.18 17.81 -1.93
N THR A 174 -7.37 18.40 -1.78
CA THR A 174 -8.05 18.51 -0.48
C THR A 174 -8.39 17.12 0.07
N ASN A 175 -8.87 16.22 -0.79
CA ASN A 175 -9.17 14.84 -0.39
C ASN A 175 -7.89 14.06 -0.02
N VAL A 176 -6.77 14.30 -0.73
CA VAL A 176 -5.46 13.75 -0.36
C VAL A 176 -5.01 14.27 1.01
N SER A 177 -5.13 15.58 1.28
CA SER A 177 -4.80 16.13 2.61
C SER A 177 -5.62 15.48 3.72
N ARG A 178 -6.95 15.39 3.55
CA ARG A 178 -7.85 14.76 4.52
C ARG A 178 -7.52 13.30 4.77
N LEU A 179 -7.13 12.57 3.70
CA LEU A 179 -6.67 11.19 3.83
C LEU A 179 -5.43 11.12 4.71
N VAL A 180 -4.39 11.90 4.40
CA VAL A 180 -3.14 11.88 5.17
C VAL A 180 -3.36 12.30 6.62
N GLU A 181 -4.16 13.35 6.87
CA GLU A 181 -4.51 13.77 8.23
C GLU A 181 -5.21 12.65 9.01
N ARG A 182 -6.20 11.99 8.41
CA ARG A 182 -6.89 10.85 9.05
C ARG A 182 -6.00 9.65 9.26
N MET A 183 -5.06 9.40 8.35
CA MET A 183 -4.06 8.35 8.53
C MET A 183 -3.19 8.68 9.73
N THR A 184 -2.67 9.90 9.81
CA THR A 184 -1.85 10.37 10.92
C THR A 184 -2.57 10.26 12.25
N ASP A 185 -3.82 10.72 12.35
CA ASP A 185 -4.59 10.63 13.59
C ASP A 185 -4.76 9.17 14.06
N MET A 186 -5.02 8.24 13.13
CA MET A 186 -5.14 6.81 13.46
C MET A 186 -3.79 6.21 13.88
N ILE A 187 -2.70 6.57 13.20
CA ILE A 187 -1.35 6.10 13.54
C ILE A 187 -0.98 6.59 14.95
N GLU A 188 -1.19 7.87 15.23
CA GLU A 188 -0.93 8.48 16.55
C GLU A 188 -1.76 7.80 17.64
N LEU A 189 -3.04 7.51 17.38
CA LEU A 189 -3.90 6.79 18.33
C LEU A 189 -3.38 5.37 18.64
N LEU A 190 -2.96 4.64 17.61
CA LEU A 190 -2.41 3.29 17.77
C LEU A 190 -1.06 3.31 18.51
N ASP A 191 -0.19 4.27 18.21
CA ASP A 191 1.08 4.46 18.92
C ASP A 191 0.87 4.86 20.38
N GLU A 192 -0.03 5.81 20.64
CA GLU A 192 -0.37 6.25 21.98
C GLU A 192 -0.91 5.07 22.81
N HIS A 193 -1.79 4.24 22.25
CA HIS A 193 -2.25 3.03 22.92
C HIS A 193 -1.08 2.13 23.30
N ARG A 194 -0.19 1.79 22.35
CA ARG A 194 0.97 0.92 22.61
C ARG A 194 1.84 1.46 23.73
N ARG A 195 2.09 2.77 23.73
CA ARG A 195 2.90 3.46 24.75
C ARG A 195 2.24 3.45 26.12
N LEU A 196 0.93 3.65 26.20
CA LEU A 196 0.19 3.72 27.47
C LEU A 196 -0.06 2.35 28.08
N THR A 197 -0.33 1.32 27.27
CA THR A 197 -0.69 -0.02 27.75
C THR A 197 0.47 -1.00 27.74
N GLY A 198 1.56 -0.71 27.01
CA GLY A 198 2.65 -1.64 26.75
C GLY A 198 2.25 -2.80 25.82
N ARG A 199 1.03 -2.79 25.27
CA ARG A 199 0.48 -3.84 24.42
C ARG A 199 0.65 -3.49 22.94
N SER A 200 1.23 -4.41 22.18
CA SER A 200 1.35 -4.32 20.71
C SER A 200 0.18 -4.97 19.98
N ASP A 201 -0.72 -5.64 20.69
CA ASP A 201 -1.75 -6.53 20.17
C ASP A 201 -3.16 -5.88 20.12
N VAL A 202 -3.21 -4.56 19.91
CA VAL A 202 -4.44 -3.72 19.97
C VAL A 202 -5.61 -4.28 19.15
N LEU A 203 -5.29 -4.93 18.04
CA LEU A 203 -6.22 -5.57 17.11
C LEU A 203 -5.69 -6.97 16.75
N ALA A 204 -5.32 -7.75 17.77
CA ALA A 204 -4.82 -9.10 17.58
C ALA A 204 -5.81 -9.93 16.76
N SER A 205 -5.32 -10.58 15.71
CA SER A 205 -6.02 -11.66 15.04
C SER A 205 -5.29 -12.96 15.33
N ASN A 206 -6.03 -13.96 15.78
CA ASN A 206 -5.52 -15.33 15.95
C ASN A 206 -5.48 -16.10 14.63
N GLU A 207 -5.93 -15.50 13.53
CA GLU A 207 -5.98 -16.14 12.23
C GLU A 207 -4.61 -16.10 11.55
N VAL A 208 -4.09 -17.28 11.20
CA VAL A 208 -2.92 -17.41 10.32
C VAL A 208 -3.36 -17.18 8.86
N ASN A 209 -2.45 -17.36 7.90
CA ASN A 209 -2.74 -17.44 6.46
C ASN A 209 -4.03 -18.25 6.21
N GLU A 210 -4.99 -17.63 5.54
CA GLU A 210 -6.35 -18.15 5.34
C GLU A 210 -6.42 -19.45 4.50
N ARG A 211 -5.28 -19.91 3.95
CA ARG A 211 -5.17 -21.16 3.21
C ARG A 211 -4.67 -22.33 4.07
N VAL A 212 -4.17 -22.08 5.27
CA VAL A 212 -3.75 -23.13 6.20
C VAL A 212 -5.00 -23.85 6.72
N GLY A 213 -5.12 -25.15 6.45
CA GLY A 213 -6.26 -25.97 6.88
C GLY A 213 -7.45 -25.99 5.92
N LEU A 214 -7.35 -25.38 4.72
CA LEU A 214 -8.37 -25.56 3.67
C LEU A 214 -8.13 -26.86 2.89
N ALA A 215 -9.20 -27.60 2.64
CA ALA A 215 -9.21 -28.86 1.85
C ALA A 215 -8.68 -28.71 0.41
N LEU A 216 -8.46 -27.48 -0.07
CA LEU A 216 -7.84 -27.19 -1.37
C LEU A 216 -6.41 -27.75 -1.50
N ASN A 217 -5.70 -27.93 -0.39
CA ASN A 217 -4.35 -28.52 -0.39
C ASN A 217 -4.37 -30.06 -0.31
N GLU A 218 -5.51 -30.68 0.01
CA GLU A 218 -5.65 -32.14 0.10
C GLU A 218 -5.82 -32.80 -1.27
N LEU A 219 -6.30 -32.04 -2.27
CA LEU A 219 -6.54 -32.52 -3.64
C LEU A 219 -5.27 -32.65 -4.49
N GLN A 220 -4.11 -32.24 -4.01
CA GLN A 220 -2.81 -32.41 -4.69
C GLN A 220 -1.98 -33.58 -4.16
N ALA A 221 -2.48 -34.30 -3.16
CA ALA A 221 -1.83 -35.47 -2.55
C ALA A 221 -2.36 -36.82 -3.10
N GLN A 222 -2.78 -36.86 -4.38
CA GLN A 222 -3.06 -38.13 -5.07
C GLN A 222 -2.00 -38.35 -6.16
N PRO A 223 -1.36 -39.54 -6.18
CA PRO A 223 -0.19 -39.84 -7.02
C PRO A 223 -0.49 -39.84 -8.52
#